data_AF-A0AAX3LIV8-F1
#
_entry.id   AF-A0AAX3LIV8-F1
#
_cell.length_a   1.000
_cell.length_b   1.000
_cell.length_c   1.000
_cell.angle_alpha   90.00
_cell.angle_beta   90.00
_cell.angle_gamma   90.00
#
_symmetry.space_group_name_H-M   'P 1'
#
loop_
_entity.id
_entity.type
_entity.pdbx_description
1 polymer ?
#
loop_
_entity_poly.entity_id
_entity_poly.type
_entity_poly.pdbx_seq_one_letter_code
_entity_poly.pdbx_strand_id
1 'polypeptide(L)'
;MARPTKTESEKLTERVAFRVTLATKNEYELRLAQSGLSKSDFFRECVMTDRTEIIVPAPVTGDMRESLRLLSNIANNCNQIAHALNIANQAGLISDALVETVLSKVSALLETAKSQRK
;
A
#
# COMPACT_ATOMS: atom_id res chain seq x y z
N MET A 1 -3.47 -3.03 20.10
CA MET A 1 -4.15 -4.34 19.96
C MET A 1 -3.11 -5.39 19.57
N ALA A 2 -3.13 -6.56 20.22
CA ALA A 2 -2.15 -7.62 19.97
C ALA A 2 -2.40 -8.29 18.60
N ARG A 3 -1.32 -8.56 17.85
CA ARG A 3 -1.38 -9.26 16.56
C ARG A 3 -1.90 -10.68 16.77
N PRO A 4 -2.93 -11.15 16.04
CA PRO A 4 -3.44 -12.51 16.19
C PRO A 4 -2.32 -13.53 15.90
N THR A 5 -2.22 -14.55 16.76
CA THR A 5 -1.24 -15.62 16.66
C THR A 5 -1.61 -16.53 15.48
N LYS A 6 -0.67 -16.75 14.56
CA LYS A 6 -0.86 -17.64 13.40
C LYS A 6 -1.17 -19.06 13.86
N THR A 7 -2.14 -19.70 13.22
CA THR A 7 -2.53 -21.11 13.45
C THR A 7 -1.39 -22.06 13.05
N GLU A 8 -1.37 -23.29 13.56
CA GLU A 8 -0.28 -24.24 13.26
C GLU A 8 -0.13 -24.54 11.77
N SER A 9 -1.24 -24.57 11.03
CA SER A 9 -1.26 -24.71 9.57
C SER A 9 -0.64 -23.53 8.80
N GLU A 10 -0.50 -22.36 9.45
CA GLU A 10 0.10 -21.15 8.87
C GLU A 10 1.55 -20.93 9.31
N LYS A 11 2.08 -21.78 10.20
CA LYS A 11 3.47 -21.70 10.64
C LYS A 11 4.38 -22.33 9.58
N LEU A 12 5.40 -21.57 9.18
CA LEU A 12 6.39 -21.98 8.18
C LEU A 12 7.48 -22.84 8.85
N THR A 13 7.19 -24.12 9.09
CA THR A 13 8.09 -25.05 9.79
C THR A 13 8.96 -25.88 8.84
N GLU A 14 8.45 -26.21 7.66
CA GLU A 14 9.12 -27.09 6.70
C GLU A 14 10.19 -26.36 5.87
N ARG A 15 11.33 -27.04 5.63
CA ARG A 15 12.46 -26.52 4.83
C ARG A 15 12.61 -27.29 3.54
N VAL A 16 12.68 -26.56 2.42
CA VAL A 16 13.00 -27.11 1.09
C VAL A 16 14.35 -26.56 0.65
N ALA A 17 15.29 -27.44 0.34
CA ALA A 17 16.63 -27.09 -0.16
C ALA A 17 16.98 -27.96 -1.37
N PHE A 18 17.57 -27.36 -2.40
CA PHE A 18 17.98 -28.03 -3.62
C PHE A 18 19.37 -27.54 -4.04
N ARG A 19 20.13 -28.41 -4.71
CA ARG A 19 21.43 -28.06 -5.26
C ARG A 19 21.24 -27.44 -6.64
N VAL A 20 21.93 -26.34 -6.88
CA VAL A 20 21.94 -25.65 -8.18
C VAL A 20 23.37 -25.45 -8.65
N THR A 21 23.54 -25.24 -9.95
CA THR A 21 24.83 -24.82 -10.51
C THR A 21 25.15 -23.38 -10.09
N LEU A 22 26.42 -22.99 -10.20
CA LEU A 22 26.85 -21.62 -9.92
C LEU A 22 26.14 -20.59 -10.83
N ALA A 23 25.96 -20.91 -12.11
CA ALA A 23 25.28 -20.04 -13.07
C ALA A 23 23.81 -19.79 -12.66
N THR A 24 23.09 -20.86 -12.33
CA THR A 24 21.70 -20.79 -11.86
C THR A 24 21.58 -20.00 -10.55
N LYS A 25 22.56 -20.14 -9.64
CA LYS A 25 22.59 -19.38 -8.39
C LYS A 25 22.72 -17.88 -8.65
N ASN A 26 23.62 -17.48 -9.56
CA ASN A 26 23.84 -16.08 -9.89
C ASN A 26 22.60 -15.45 -10.52
N GLU A 27 21.94 -16.18 -11.43
CA GLU A 27 20.69 -15.73 -12.04
C GLU A 27 19.56 -15.59 -11.02
N TYR A 28 19.45 -16.54 -10.08
CA TYR A 28 18.51 -16.45 -8.96
C TYR A 28 18.77 -15.21 -8.10
N GLU A 29 20.02 -14.93 -7.74
CA GLU A 29 20.36 -13.76 -6.90
C GLU A 29 20.06 -12.44 -7.61
N LEU A 30 20.28 -12.36 -8.92
CA LEU A 30 19.96 -11.18 -9.72
C LEU A 30 18.45 -10.92 -9.80
N ARG A 31 17.66 -11.97 -10.09
CA ARG A 31 16.20 -11.89 -10.11
C ARG A 31 15.62 -11.55 -8.74
N LEU A 32 16.19 -12.12 -7.67
CA LEU A 32 15.81 -11.82 -6.30
C LEU A 32 16.07 -10.33 -5.99
N ALA A 33 17.25 -9.82 -6.33
CA ALA A 33 17.60 -8.42 -6.11
C ALA A 33 16.66 -7.46 -6.85
N GLN A 34 16.27 -7.80 -8.08
CA GLN A 34 15.31 -7.02 -8.87
C GLN A 34 13.90 -7.04 -8.29
N SER A 35 13.48 -8.15 -7.68
CA SER A 35 12.13 -8.28 -7.10
C SER A 35 11.92 -7.47 -5.83
N GLY A 36 12.99 -7.18 -5.08
CA GLY A 36 12.90 -6.55 -3.75
C GLY A 36 12.26 -7.43 -2.66
N LEU A 37 12.02 -8.71 -2.94
CA LEU A 37 11.40 -9.67 -2.03
C LEU A 37 12.43 -10.43 -1.18
N SER A 38 11.97 -11.04 -0.09
CA SER A 38 12.77 -12.01 0.65
C SER A 38 12.92 -13.31 -0.15
N LYS A 39 14.00 -14.08 0.08
CA LYS A 39 14.23 -15.37 -0.60
C LYS A 39 13.03 -16.32 -0.53
N SER A 40 12.38 -16.36 0.63
CA SER A 40 11.24 -17.24 0.88
C SER A 40 9.98 -16.74 0.21
N ASP A 41 9.76 -15.43 0.15
CA ASP A 41 8.58 -14.85 -0.51
C ASP A 41 8.72 -14.95 -2.02
N PHE A 42 9.91 -14.66 -2.55
CA PHE A 42 10.24 -14.85 -3.96
C PHE A 42 10.01 -16.30 -4.40
N PHE A 43 10.47 -17.28 -3.60
CA PHE A 43 10.24 -18.69 -3.89
C PHE A 43 8.75 -19.06 -3.88
N ARG A 44 8.00 -18.64 -2.84
CA ARG A 44 6.56 -18.94 -2.76
C ARG A 44 5.80 -18.30 -3.91
N GLU A 45 6.11 -17.06 -4.24
CA GLU A 45 5.43 -16.35 -5.32
C GLU A 45 5.75 -16.99 -6.67
N CYS A 46 7.03 -17.21 -7.01
CA CYS A 46 7.40 -17.83 -8.28
C CYS A 46 6.93 -19.29 -8.43
N VAL A 47 6.95 -20.10 -7.37
CA VAL A 47 6.64 -21.54 -7.44
C VAL A 47 5.15 -21.83 -7.23
N MET A 48 4.44 -21.09 -6.38
CA MET A 48 3.04 -21.39 -6.05
C MET A 48 2.03 -20.61 -6.88
N THR A 49 2.45 -19.54 -7.56
CA THR A 49 1.53 -18.76 -8.42
C THR A 49 1.75 -18.93 -9.91
N ASP A 50 2.58 -19.91 -10.33
CA ASP A 50 2.89 -20.22 -11.75
C ASP A 50 3.21 -18.96 -12.59
N ARG A 51 3.79 -17.93 -11.96
CA ARG A 51 4.18 -16.71 -12.66
C ARG A 51 5.48 -16.97 -13.41
N THR A 52 5.36 -17.17 -14.72
CA THR A 52 6.48 -17.17 -15.67
C THR A 52 7.14 -15.79 -15.81
N GLU A 53 6.46 -14.72 -15.38
CA GLU A 53 6.95 -13.35 -15.46
C GLU A 53 7.09 -12.72 -14.06
N ILE A 54 8.32 -12.30 -13.74
CA ILE A 54 8.61 -11.51 -12.54
C ILE A 54 8.20 -10.07 -12.85
N ILE A 55 7.07 -9.62 -12.31
CA ILE A 55 6.64 -8.22 -12.40
C ILE A 55 7.57 -7.41 -11.49
N VAL A 56 8.58 -6.76 -12.08
CA VAL A 56 9.43 -5.79 -11.39
C VAL A 56 8.59 -4.53 -11.17
N PRO A 57 8.25 -4.17 -9.92
CA PRO A 57 7.55 -2.91 -9.66
C PRO A 57 8.43 -1.77 -10.18
N ALA A 58 7.87 -0.89 -11.01
CA ALA A 58 8.61 0.27 -11.48
C ALA A 58 9.18 1.02 -10.27
N PRO A 59 10.47 1.42 -10.29
CA PRO A 59 11.07 2.12 -9.17
C PRO A 59 10.28 3.41 -8.94
N VAL A 60 9.66 3.52 -7.77
CA VAL A 60 9.01 4.75 -7.32
C VAL A 60 10.10 5.82 -7.24
N THR A 61 10.09 6.77 -8.17
CA THR A 61 11.02 7.89 -8.18
C THR A 61 10.89 8.70 -6.88
N GLY A 62 11.95 9.43 -6.49
CA GLY A 62 11.91 10.30 -5.31
C GLY A 62 10.70 11.24 -5.34
N ASP A 63 10.44 11.83 -6.50
CA ASP A 63 9.34 12.75 -6.76
C ASP A 63 7.96 12.08 -6.61
N MET A 64 7.82 10.83 -7.05
CA MET A 64 6.58 10.06 -6.88
C MET A 64 6.32 9.77 -5.40
N ARG A 65 7.36 9.39 -4.63
CA ARG A 65 7.24 9.16 -3.18
C ARG A 65 6.86 10.45 -2.44
N GLU A 66 7.47 11.57 -2.79
CA GLU A 66 7.13 12.86 -2.21
C GLU A 66 5.69 13.29 -2.55
N SER A 67 5.28 13.11 -3.81
CA SER A 67 3.91 13.39 -4.26
C SER A 67 2.88 12.56 -3.49
N LEU A 68 3.13 11.25 -3.31
CA LEU A 68 2.27 10.39 -2.51
C LEU A 68 2.20 10.81 -1.03
N ARG A 69 3.33 11.24 -0.46
CA ARG A 69 3.39 11.75 0.91
C ARG A 69 2.57 13.03 1.07
N LEU A 70 2.73 14.00 0.16
CA LEU A 70 1.95 15.24 0.16
C LEU A 70 0.45 14.94 0.02
N LEU A 71 0.09 14.02 -0.87
CA LEU A 71 -1.31 13.61 -1.05
C LEU A 71 -1.89 12.97 0.21
N SER A 72 -1.13 12.11 0.89
CA SER A 72 -1.53 11.52 2.17
C SER A 72 -1.75 12.58 3.25
N ASN A 73 -0.92 13.62 3.28
CA ASN A 73 -1.08 14.73 4.24
C ASN A 73 -2.32 15.55 3.93
N ILE A 74 -2.58 15.84 2.64
CA ILE A 74 -3.78 16.56 2.21
C ILE A 74 -5.04 15.78 2.58
N ALA A 75 -5.06 14.46 2.34
CA ALA A 75 -6.19 13.61 2.70
C ALA A 75 -6.46 13.60 4.21
N ASN A 76 -5.41 13.53 5.03
CA ASN A 76 -5.54 13.61 6.48
C ASN A 76 -6.10 14.97 6.94
N ASN A 77 -5.61 16.07 6.38
CA ASN A 77 -6.13 17.41 6.69
C ASN A 77 -7.62 17.53 6.32
N CYS A 78 -8.03 16.98 5.17
CA CYS A 78 -9.43 16.92 4.76
C CYS A 78 -10.30 16.16 5.77
N ASN A 79 -9.84 15.01 6.24
CA ASN A 79 -10.56 14.23 7.26
C ASN A 79 -10.69 14.98 8.58
N GLN A 80 -9.65 15.71 9.00
CA GLN A 80 -9.70 16.54 10.21
C GLN A 80 -10.71 17.69 10.06
N ILE A 81 -10.74 18.36 8.90
CA ILE A 81 -11.72 19.42 8.62
C ILE A 81 -13.15 18.87 8.67
N ALA A 82 -13.39 17.70 8.04
CA ALA A 82 -14.70 17.06 8.06
C ALA A 82 -15.15 16.71 9.48
N HIS A 83 -14.23 16.18 10.31
CA HIS A 83 -14.52 15.86 11.71
C HIS A 83 -14.82 17.11 12.54
N ALA A 84 -14.05 18.18 12.37
CA ALA A 84 -14.26 19.45 13.06
C ALA A 84 -15.61 20.08 12.70
N LEU A 85 -16.00 20.05 11.42
CA LEU A 85 -17.30 20.53 10.95
C LEU A 85 -18.44 19.72 11.53
N ASN A 86 -18.32 18.39 11.59
CA ASN A 86 -19.36 17.54 12.16
C ASN A 86 -19.59 17.83 13.66
N ILE A 87 -18.51 18.03 14.43
CA ILE A 87 -18.62 18.43 15.85
C ILE A 87 -19.32 19.78 15.98
N ALA A 88 -18.91 20.77 15.19
CA ALA A 88 -19.46 22.11 15.28
C ALA A 88 -20.92 22.19 14.78
N ASN A 89 -21.31 21.32 13.85
CA ASN A 89 -22.71 21.15 13.45
C ASN A 89 -23.56 20.57 14.58
N GLN A 90 -23.08 19.51 15.23
CA GLN A 90 -23.76 18.90 16.38
C GLN A 90 -23.90 19.87 17.57
N ALA A 91 -22.95 20.79 17.71
CA ALA A 91 -23.00 21.86 18.71
C ALA A 91 -23.92 23.04 18.31
N GLY A 92 -24.52 23.03 17.11
CA GLY A 92 -25.38 24.10 16.59
C GLY A 92 -24.65 25.40 16.28
N LEU A 93 -23.32 25.37 16.16
CA LEU A 93 -22.48 26.56 15.96
C LEU A 93 -22.38 26.99 14.50
N ILE A 94 -22.84 26.14 13.57
CA ILE A 94 -22.70 26.33 12.13
C ILE A 94 -24.01 25.92 11.44
N SER A 95 -24.35 26.54 10.32
CA SER A 95 -25.49 26.11 9.50
C SER A 95 -25.20 24.83 8.72
N ASP A 96 -26.19 23.95 8.63
CA ASP A 96 -26.12 22.71 7.84
C ASP A 96 -25.69 22.96 6.38
N ALA A 97 -26.13 24.08 5.80
CA ALA A 97 -25.78 24.49 4.44
C ALA A 97 -24.28 24.73 4.24
N LEU A 98 -23.57 25.25 5.27
CA LEU A 98 -22.12 25.43 5.20
C LEU A 98 -21.40 24.08 5.28
N VAL A 99 -21.90 23.16 6.10
CA VAL A 99 -21.34 21.82 6.28
C VAL A 99 -21.46 21.01 4.97
N GLU A 100 -22.62 21.01 4.33
CA GLU A 100 -22.82 20.35 3.03
C GLU A 100 -21.91 20.94 1.94
N THR A 101 -21.76 22.27 1.91
CA THR A 101 -20.90 22.95 0.93
C THR A 101 -19.45 22.53 1.10
N VAL A 102 -18.93 22.46 2.33
CA VAL A 102 -17.54 22.07 2.56
C VAL A 102 -17.33 20.58 2.31
N LEU A 103 -18.26 19.71 2.74
CA LEU A 103 -18.18 18.27 2.48
C LEU A 103 -18.18 17.95 0.98
N SER A 104 -18.98 18.66 0.18
CA SER A 104 -18.98 18.48 -1.28
C SER A 104 -17.63 18.85 -1.91
N LYS A 105 -17.02 19.96 -1.48
CA LYS A 105 -15.71 20.42 -1.96
C LYS A 105 -14.57 19.47 -1.55
N VAL A 106 -14.61 18.96 -0.32
CA VAL A 106 -13.65 17.96 0.17
C VAL A 106 -13.78 16.65 -0.61
N SER A 107 -15.01 16.19 -0.86
CA SER A 107 -15.26 14.98 -1.65
C SER A 107 -14.76 15.12 -3.09
N ALA A 108 -14.97 16.28 -3.72
CA ALA A 108 -14.46 16.56 -5.07
C ALA A 108 -12.92 16.55 -5.14
N LEU A 109 -12.24 17.06 -4.12
CA LEU A 109 -10.77 16.99 -4.02
C LEU A 109 -10.28 15.55 -3.89
N LEU A 110 -10.98 14.70 -3.13
CA LEU A 110 -10.62 13.29 -2.99
C LEU A 110 -10.85 12.50 -4.29
N GLU A 111 -11.91 12.78 -5.03
CA GLU A 111 -12.18 12.10 -6.32
C GLU A 111 -11.19 12.51 -7.41
N THR A 112 -10.82 13.78 -7.50
CA THR A 112 -9.77 14.23 -8.43
C THR A 112 -8.41 13.60 -8.12
N ALA A 113 -8.07 13.49 -6.83
CA ALA A 113 -6.87 12.78 -6.38
C ALA A 113 -6.86 11.28 -6.75
N LYS A 114 -8.00 10.59 -6.66
CA LYS A 114 -8.12 9.18 -7.09
C LYS A 114 -7.97 9.01 -8.60
N SER A 115 -8.50 9.94 -9.39
CA SER A 115 -8.43 9.88 -10.85
C SER A 115 -7.01 10.03 -11.40
N GLN A 116 -6.09 10.68 -10.66
CA GLN A 116 -4.68 10.80 -11.05
C GLN A 116 -3.82 9.56 -10.69
N ARG A 117 -4.45 8.52 -10.13
CA ARG A 117 -3.78 7.27 -9.73
C ARG A 117 -3.85 6.17 -10.80
N LYS A 118 -4.52 6.44 -11.94
CA LYS A 118 -4.54 5.59 -13.15
C LYS A 118 -3.49 6.09 -14.14
#